data_AF-A0A330L1R2-F1
#
_entry.id   AF-A0A330L1R2-F1
#
_cell.length_a   1.000
_cell.length_b   1.000
_cell.length_c   1.000
_cell.angle_alpha   90.00
_cell.angle_beta   90.00
_cell.angle_gamma   90.00
#
_symmetry.space_group_name_H-M   'P 1'
#
loop_
_entity.id
_entity.type
_entity.pdbx_description
1 polymer ?
#
loop_
_entity_poly.entity_id
_entity_poly.type
_entity_poly.pdbx_seq_one_letter_code
_entity_poly.pdbx_strand_id
1 'polypeptide(L)'
;MSQFVLVWIHLLAAVGWVGGTIFLSLALAPSYRALASKPDAGALFRTSAKRFRLIVWGAVAVLVLTGPMLVLSHGWPLFEPARWPFPLGLKLSLVAALLMLTLAHDLVFGPRVRTILALPTDKRTVSDQTFLTAATWLPRIALLLSLGVLFAAVVLARS
;
A
#
# COMPACT_ATOMS: atom_id res chain seq x y z
N MET A 1 -11.42 20.29 15.06
CA MET A 1 -11.70 20.20 13.61
C MET A 1 -13.14 19.76 13.43
N SER A 2 -13.88 20.31 12.46
CA SER A 2 -15.20 19.77 12.14
C SER A 2 -15.05 18.32 11.64
N GLN A 3 -16.02 17.45 11.98
CA GLN A 3 -16.01 16.05 11.57
C GLN A 3 -15.84 15.89 10.05
N PHE A 4 -16.42 16.81 9.27
CA PHE A 4 -16.26 16.89 7.82
C PHE A 4 -14.81 17.05 7.37
N VAL A 5 -14.04 17.95 7.98
CA VAL A 5 -12.63 18.18 7.61
C VAL A 5 -11.79 16.95 7.96
N LEU A 6 -12.06 16.31 9.11
CA LEU A 6 -11.35 15.09 9.50
C LEU A 6 -11.59 13.95 8.50
N VAL A 7 -12.85 13.72 8.11
CA VAL A 7 -13.20 12.73 7.07
C VAL A 7 -12.55 13.09 5.74
N TRP A 8 -12.61 14.35 5.33
CA TRP A 8 -12.02 14.81 4.07
C TRP A 8 -10.52 14.55 4.00
N ILE A 9 -9.76 14.87 5.07
CA ILE A 9 -8.31 14.60 5.14
C ILE A 9 -8.03 13.09 5.14
N HIS A 10 -8.81 12.30 5.89
CA HIS A 10 -8.68 10.84 5.89
C HIS A 10 -8.90 10.26 4.49
N LEU A 11 -9.93 10.72 3.78
CA LEU A 11 -10.24 10.30 2.41
C LEU A 11 -9.17 10.75 1.42
N LEU A 12 -8.64 11.97 1.52
CA LEU A 12 -7.53 12.40 0.67
C LEU A 12 -6.31 11.51 0.82
N ALA A 13 -5.94 11.15 2.05
CA ALA A 13 -4.84 10.23 2.30
C ALA A 13 -5.13 8.83 1.74
N ALA A 14 -6.35 8.31 1.95
CA ALA A 14 -6.79 7.02 1.41
C ALA A 14 -6.73 7.01 -0.13
N VAL A 15 -7.28 8.04 -0.78
CA VAL A 15 -7.28 8.17 -2.25
C VAL A 15 -5.86 8.31 -2.79
N GLY A 16 -5.00 9.10 -2.14
CA GLY A 16 -3.60 9.25 -2.55
C GLY A 16 -2.85 7.92 -2.53
N TRP A 17 -3.07 7.11 -1.48
CA TRP A 17 -2.42 5.80 -1.37
C TRP A 17 -3.03 4.77 -2.33
N VAL A 18 -4.35 4.56 -2.29
CA VAL A 18 -5.01 3.53 -3.10
C VAL A 18 -4.95 3.89 -4.59
N GLY A 19 -5.28 5.15 -4.94
CA GLY A 19 -5.21 5.65 -6.31
C GLY A 19 -3.80 5.59 -6.89
N GLY A 20 -2.78 5.95 -6.11
CA GLY A 20 -1.40 5.82 -6.55
C GLY A 20 -0.93 4.37 -6.70
N THR A 21 -1.44 3.46 -5.86
CA THR A 21 -1.19 2.01 -6.01
C THR A 21 -1.82 1.48 -7.30
N ILE A 22 -3.07 1.86 -7.60
CA ILE A 22 -3.74 1.55 -8.88
C ILE A 22 -2.92 2.08 -10.05
N PHE A 23 -2.52 3.35 -10.01
CA PHE A 23 -1.72 3.97 -11.07
C PHE A 23 -0.39 3.25 -11.30
N LEU A 24 0.34 2.92 -10.22
CA LEU A 24 1.60 2.20 -10.33
C LEU A 24 1.41 0.81 -10.95
N SER A 25 0.39 0.07 -10.52
CA SER A 25 0.16 -1.30 -10.96
C SER A 25 -0.38 -1.39 -12.39
N LEU A 26 -1.29 -0.50 -12.76
CA LEU A 26 -2.05 -0.58 -14.02
C LEU A 26 -1.55 0.34 -15.12
N ALA A 27 -0.83 1.42 -14.79
CA ALA A 27 -0.29 2.33 -15.78
C ALA A 27 1.24 2.31 -15.77
N LEU A 28 1.89 2.71 -14.67
CA LEU A 28 3.34 2.95 -14.68
C LEU A 28 4.15 1.67 -14.90
N ALA A 29 3.82 0.57 -14.21
CA ALA A 29 4.56 -0.68 -14.35
C ALA A 29 4.42 -1.30 -15.76
N PRO A 30 3.21 -1.38 -16.37
CA PRO A 30 3.07 -1.75 -17.78
C PRO A 30 3.85 -0.85 -18.73
N SER A 31 3.78 0.48 -18.57
CA SER A 31 4.53 1.42 -19.41
C SER A 31 6.04 1.21 -19.30
N TYR A 32 6.56 0.96 -18.10
CA TYR A 32 7.97 0.60 -17.90
C TYR A 32 8.33 -0.70 -18.64
N ARG A 33 7.52 -1.75 -18.52
CA ARG A 33 7.78 -3.03 -19.21
C ARG A 33 7.81 -2.88 -20.73
N ALA A 34 6.91 -2.09 -21.30
CA ALA A 34 6.87 -1.81 -22.73
C ALA A 34 8.11 -1.03 -23.23
N LEU A 35 8.75 -0.25 -22.35
CA LEU A 35 9.92 0.59 -22.67
C LEU A 35 11.22 0.05 -22.06
N ALA A 36 11.24 -1.19 -21.56
CA ALA A 36 12.34 -1.71 -20.75
C ALA A 36 13.69 -1.75 -21.47
N SER A 37 13.69 -1.78 -22.81
CA SER A 37 14.90 -1.71 -23.65
C SER A 37 15.50 -0.30 -23.74
N LYS A 38 14.77 0.75 -23.32
CA LYS A 38 15.26 2.13 -23.37
C LYS A 38 16.16 2.44 -22.14
N PRO A 39 17.30 3.13 -22.34
CA PRO A 39 18.28 3.39 -21.27
C PRO A 39 17.70 4.04 -20.00
N ASP A 40 16.74 4.96 -20.15
CA ASP A 40 16.21 5.76 -19.04
C ASP A 40 14.97 5.19 -18.36
N ALA A 41 14.33 4.18 -18.96
CA ALA A 41 13.03 3.67 -18.49
C ALA A 41 13.11 3.14 -17.05
N GLY A 42 14.19 2.42 -16.72
CA GLY A 42 14.41 1.90 -15.38
C GLY A 42 14.70 3.00 -14.35
N ALA A 43 15.44 4.04 -14.71
CA ALA A 43 15.77 5.15 -13.82
C ALA A 43 14.52 5.98 -13.50
N LEU A 44 13.68 6.25 -14.51
CA LEU A 44 12.40 6.93 -14.33
C LEU A 44 11.46 6.12 -13.42
N PHE A 45 11.29 4.82 -13.68
CA PHE A 45 10.44 3.96 -12.86
C PHE A 45 10.89 3.95 -11.39
N ARG A 46 12.20 3.76 -11.13
CA ARG A 46 12.75 3.77 -9.77
C ARG A 46 12.57 5.11 -9.07
N THR A 47 12.77 6.21 -9.77
CA THR A 47 12.62 7.57 -9.21
C THR A 47 11.17 7.86 -8.86
N SER A 48 10.24 7.52 -9.76
CA SER A 48 8.80 7.64 -9.54
C SER A 48 8.34 6.78 -8.36
N ALA A 49 8.78 5.52 -8.28
CA ALA A 49 8.47 4.64 -7.16
C ALA A 49 9.02 5.18 -5.82
N LYS A 50 10.24 5.73 -5.80
CA LYS A 50 10.82 6.34 -4.60
C LYS A 50 10.05 7.58 -4.14
N ARG A 51 9.63 8.44 -5.06
CA ARG A 51 8.81 9.63 -4.75
C ARG A 51 7.43 9.22 -4.26
N PHE A 52 6.81 8.24 -4.90
CA PHE A 52 5.52 7.73 -4.46
C PHE A 52 5.58 7.11 -3.06
N ARG A 53 6.67 6.42 -2.72
CA ARG A 53 6.87 5.90 -1.36
C ARG A 53 6.79 7.01 -0.29
N LEU A 54 7.33 8.19 -0.55
CA LEU A 54 7.19 9.33 0.39
C LEU A 54 5.73 9.76 0.55
N ILE A 55 4.97 9.79 -0.55
CA ILE A 55 3.54 10.09 -0.53
C ILE A 55 2.78 9.02 0.28
N VAL A 56 3.08 7.74 0.08
CA VAL A 56 2.48 6.64 0.82
C VAL A 56 2.73 6.77 2.32
N TRP A 57 3.96 6.99 2.74
CA TRP A 57 4.27 7.14 4.17
C TRP A 57 3.63 8.38 4.80
N GLY A 58 3.54 9.49 4.06
CA GLY A 58 2.76 10.65 4.47
C GLY A 58 1.27 10.32 4.63
N ALA A 59 0.68 9.62 3.66
CA ALA A 59 -0.70 9.16 3.73
C ALA A 59 -0.95 8.19 4.89
N VAL A 60 -0.04 7.24 5.12
CA VAL A 60 -0.08 6.29 6.25
C VAL A 60 -0.11 7.06 7.58
N ALA A 61 0.78 8.03 7.77
CA ALA A 61 0.80 8.83 8.99
C ALA A 61 -0.55 9.54 9.20
N VAL A 62 -1.09 10.16 8.16
CA VAL A 62 -2.40 10.82 8.22
C VAL A 62 -3.51 9.81 8.55
N LEU A 63 -3.53 8.63 7.92
CA LEU A 63 -4.56 7.61 8.16
C LEU A 63 -4.50 7.02 9.57
N VAL A 64 -3.30 6.77 10.10
CA VAL A 64 -3.08 6.25 11.46
C VAL A 64 -3.47 7.28 12.51
N LEU A 65 -3.29 8.58 12.23
CA LEU A 65 -3.72 9.65 13.13
C LEU A 65 -5.24 9.89 13.07
N THR A 66 -5.79 9.97 11.86
CA THR A 66 -7.20 10.34 11.65
C THR A 66 -8.16 9.16 11.85
N GLY A 67 -7.73 7.92 11.60
CA GLY A 67 -8.55 6.72 11.76
C GLY A 67 -9.11 6.54 13.19
N PRO A 68 -8.27 6.53 14.24
CA PRO A 68 -8.72 6.45 15.62
C PRO A 68 -9.63 7.62 16.02
N MET A 69 -9.32 8.84 15.57
CA MET A 69 -10.17 10.01 15.82
C MET A 69 -11.57 9.82 15.21
N LEU A 70 -11.66 9.23 14.02
CA LEU A 70 -12.94 8.94 13.38
C LEU A 70 -13.72 7.86 14.13
N VAL A 71 -13.06 6.78 14.58
CA VAL A 71 -13.69 5.72 15.39
C VAL A 71 -14.25 6.28 16.69
N LEU A 72 -13.47 7.10 17.41
CA LEU A 72 -13.91 7.77 18.64
C LEU A 72 -15.06 8.74 18.37
N SER A 73 -15.00 9.52 17.28
CA SER A 73 -16.08 10.46 16.92
C SER A 73 -17.41 9.77 16.62
N HIS A 74 -17.36 8.49 16.22
CA HIS A 74 -18.54 7.64 16.01
C HIS A 74 -19.06 7.01 17.31
N GLY A 75 -18.34 7.16 18.43
CA GLY A 75 -18.69 6.56 19.71
C GLY A 75 -18.24 5.10 19.88
N TRP A 76 -17.41 4.56 18.98
CA TRP A 76 -16.92 3.19 19.10
C TRP A 76 -15.63 3.11 19.95
N PRO A 77 -15.49 2.08 20.80
CA PRO A 77 -14.30 1.93 21.65
C PRO A 77 -13.08 1.51 20.84
N LEU A 78 -11.92 2.18 21.00
CA LEU A 78 -10.72 1.90 20.21
C LEU A 78 -10.01 0.57 20.51
N PHE A 79 -10.14 0.06 21.74
CA PHE A 79 -9.36 -1.08 22.21
C PHE A 79 -10.24 -2.29 22.57
N GLU A 80 -11.49 -2.30 22.11
CA GLU A 80 -12.43 -3.39 22.36
C GLU A 80 -12.96 -3.95 21.02
N PRO A 81 -12.15 -4.74 20.27
CA PRO A 81 -12.53 -5.24 18.95
C PRO A 81 -13.83 -6.05 18.93
N ALA A 82 -14.16 -6.72 20.05
CA ALA A 82 -15.39 -7.49 20.21
C ALA A 82 -16.67 -6.62 20.12
N ARG A 83 -16.56 -5.29 20.29
CA ARG A 83 -17.68 -4.35 20.28
C ARG A 83 -17.78 -3.56 18.98
N TRP A 84 -16.92 -3.85 18.00
CA TRP A 84 -16.95 -3.19 16.71
C TRP A 84 -18.05 -3.76 15.82
N PRO A 85 -18.71 -2.91 15.00
CA PRO A 85 -19.51 -3.43 13.91
C PRO A 85 -18.61 -4.19 12.94
N PHE A 86 -19.12 -5.28 12.38
CA PHE A 86 -18.35 -6.16 11.49
C PHE A 86 -17.60 -5.42 10.37
N PRO A 87 -18.19 -4.44 9.64
CA PRO A 87 -17.48 -3.73 8.59
C PRO A 87 -16.27 -2.93 9.08
N LEU A 88 -16.30 -2.40 10.32
CA LEU A 88 -15.17 -1.71 10.92
C LEU A 88 -14.04 -2.70 11.22
N GLY A 89 -14.37 -3.83 11.85
CA GLY A 89 -13.38 -4.86 12.16
C GLY A 89 -12.70 -5.39 10.90
N LEU A 90 -13.47 -5.66 9.84
CA LEU A 90 -12.94 -6.05 8.54
C LEU A 90 -12.03 -4.98 7.94
N LYS A 91 -12.47 -3.72 7.92
CA LYS A 91 -11.67 -2.60 7.40
C LYS A 91 -10.34 -2.48 8.14
N LEU A 92 -10.35 -2.50 9.48
CA LEU A 92 -9.14 -2.36 10.29
C LEU A 92 -8.19 -3.56 10.11
N SER A 93 -8.73 -4.78 9.97
CA SER A 93 -7.93 -5.97 9.70
C SER A 93 -7.24 -5.89 8.33
N LEU A 94 -7.96 -5.44 7.30
CA LEU A 94 -7.41 -5.24 5.96
C LEU A 94 -6.36 -4.12 5.92
N VAL A 95 -6.59 -3.01 6.64
CA VAL A 95 -5.61 -1.92 6.77
C VAL A 95 -4.35 -2.42 7.48
N ALA A 96 -4.49 -3.20 8.56
CA ALA A 96 -3.35 -3.78 9.27
C ALA A 96 -2.54 -4.70 8.35
N ALA A 97 -3.20 -5.61 7.62
CA ALA A 97 -2.55 -6.47 6.63
C ALA A 97 -1.82 -5.67 5.55
N LEU A 98 -2.46 -4.61 5.02
CA LEU A 98 -1.87 -3.73 4.01
C LEU A 98 -0.65 -2.97 4.53
N LEU A 99 -0.70 -2.46 5.78
CA LEU A 99 0.43 -1.81 6.43
C LEU A 99 1.59 -2.77 6.65
N MET A 100 1.33 -3.98 7.15
CA MET A 100 2.36 -5.00 7.34
C MET A 100 3.01 -5.39 6.01
N LEU A 101 2.20 -5.55 4.95
CA LEU A 101 2.71 -5.83 3.61
C LEU A 101 3.57 -4.68 3.06
N THR A 102 3.17 -3.43 3.32
CA THR A 102 3.90 -2.23 2.89
C THR A 102 5.24 -2.10 3.63
N LEU A 103 5.25 -2.34 4.94
CA LEU A 103 6.46 -2.42 5.76
C LEU A 103 7.40 -3.52 5.27
N ALA A 104 6.88 -4.74 5.09
CA ALA A 104 7.65 -5.87 4.58
C ALA A 104 8.24 -5.55 3.21
N HIS A 105 7.44 -4.98 2.31
CA HIS A 105 7.87 -4.55 0.97
C HIS A 105 9.05 -3.59 1.06
N ASP A 106 8.93 -2.53 1.85
CA ASP A 106 9.92 -1.45 1.89
C ASP A 106 11.19 -1.80 2.66
N LEU A 107 11.07 -2.58 3.75
CA LEU A 107 12.19 -2.88 4.66
C LEU A 107 12.90 -4.19 4.31
N VAL A 108 12.19 -5.19 3.77
CA VAL A 108 12.75 -6.52 3.52
C VAL A 108 12.91 -6.77 2.03
N PHE A 109 11.82 -6.68 1.25
CA PHE A 109 11.86 -7.03 -0.16
C PHE A 109 12.67 -6.01 -0.97
N GLY A 110 12.47 -4.71 -0.75
CA GLY A 110 13.17 -3.65 -1.47
C GLY A 110 14.70 -3.76 -1.40
N PRO A 111 15.32 -3.83 -0.20
CA PRO A 111 16.76 -4.01 -0.07
C PRO A 111 17.25 -5.33 -0.67
N ARG A 112 16.56 -6.44 -0.40
CA ARG A 112 17.00 -7.78 -0.82
C ARG A 112 16.92 -7.97 -2.34
N VAL A 113 15.85 -7.51 -2.99
CA VAL A 113 15.72 -7.51 -4.45
C VAL A 113 16.86 -6.70 -5.08
N ARG A 114 17.19 -5.53 -4.52
CA ARG A 114 18.28 -4.70 -5.05
C ARG A 114 19.64 -5.40 -4.94
N THR A 115 19.91 -6.08 -3.82
CA THR A 115 21.13 -6.86 -3.62
C THR A 115 21.23 -8.01 -4.63
N ILE A 116 20.14 -8.78 -4.82
CA ILE A 116 20.11 -9.91 -5.76
C ILE A 116 20.31 -9.40 -7.21
N LEU A 117 19.66 -8.31 -7.58
CA LEU A 117 19.75 -7.75 -8.94
C LEU A 117 21.12 -7.14 -9.24
N ALA A 118 21.91 -6.77 -8.22
CA ALA A 118 23.29 -6.31 -8.40
C ALA A 118 24.26 -7.46 -8.71
N LEU A 119 23.88 -8.71 -8.43
CA LEU A 119 24.68 -9.88 -8.79
C LEU A 119 24.58 -10.18 -10.30
N PRO A 120 25.70 -10.56 -10.94
CA PRO A 120 25.69 -11.17 -12.27
C PRO A 120 24.74 -12.36 -12.35
N THR A 121 24.06 -12.52 -13.48
CA THR A 121 22.98 -13.53 -13.64
C THR A 121 23.46 -14.95 -13.40
N ASP A 122 24.70 -15.25 -13.77
CA ASP A 122 25.41 -16.52 -13.57
C ASP A 122 25.68 -16.87 -12.10
N LYS A 123 25.66 -15.88 -11.20
CA LYS A 123 25.91 -16.06 -9.76
C LYS A 123 24.64 -16.13 -8.92
N ARG A 124 23.45 -16.05 -9.53
CA ARG A 124 22.16 -16.07 -8.81
C ARG A 124 21.75 -17.49 -8.50
N THR A 125 21.41 -17.76 -7.24
CA THR A 125 20.95 -19.08 -6.81
C THR A 125 19.48 -19.33 -7.20
N VAL A 126 19.04 -20.58 -7.15
CA VAL A 126 17.62 -20.94 -7.33
C VAL A 126 16.74 -20.24 -6.29
N SER A 127 17.23 -20.09 -5.06
CA SER A 127 16.54 -19.36 -3.99
C SER A 127 16.37 -17.87 -4.29
N ASP A 128 17.33 -17.25 -4.98
CA ASP A 128 17.21 -15.86 -5.40
C ASP A 128 16.11 -15.67 -6.44
N GLN A 129 16.00 -16.61 -7.40
CA GLN A 129 14.96 -16.56 -8.43
C GLN A 129 13.55 -16.78 -7.87
N THR A 130 13.39 -17.69 -6.90
CA THR A 130 12.11 -17.89 -6.21
C THR A 130 11.73 -16.65 -5.39
N PHE A 131 12.69 -16.03 -4.70
CA PHE A 131 12.47 -14.79 -3.97
C PHE A 131 12.05 -13.62 -4.89
N LEU A 132 12.74 -13.44 -6.03
CA LEU A 132 12.36 -12.44 -7.03
C LEU A 132 10.95 -12.65 -7.57
N THR A 133 10.59 -13.91 -7.84
CA THR A 133 9.25 -14.27 -8.32
C THR A 133 8.18 -13.93 -7.28
N ALA A 134 8.40 -14.30 -6.01
CA ALA A 134 7.51 -13.96 -4.90
C ALA A 134 7.37 -12.44 -4.72
N ALA A 135 8.47 -11.69 -4.85
CA ALA A 135 8.48 -10.24 -4.76
C ALA A 135 7.63 -9.56 -5.86
N THR A 136 7.37 -10.23 -7.00
CA THR A 136 6.46 -9.68 -8.01
C THR A 136 4.98 -9.76 -7.61
N TRP A 137 4.60 -10.67 -6.71
CA TRP A 137 3.20 -10.88 -6.28
C TRP A 137 2.75 -9.88 -5.21
N LEU A 138 3.61 -9.60 -4.22
CA LEU A 138 4.04 -8.22 -4.05
C LEU A 138 2.97 -7.11 -4.14
N PRO A 139 3.16 -6.20 -5.13
CA PRO A 139 2.23 -5.12 -5.44
C PRO A 139 0.80 -5.56 -5.81
N ARG A 140 0.60 -6.77 -6.34
CA ARG A 140 -0.74 -7.25 -6.74
C ARG A 140 -1.59 -7.56 -5.52
N ILE A 141 -1.00 -8.22 -4.52
CA ILE A 141 -1.67 -8.47 -3.24
C ILE A 141 -1.97 -7.15 -2.55
N ALA A 142 -1.02 -6.21 -2.54
CA ALA A 142 -1.23 -4.87 -1.98
C ALA A 142 -2.40 -4.14 -2.66
N LEU A 143 -2.48 -4.20 -3.99
CA LEU A 143 -3.59 -3.63 -4.75
C LEU A 143 -4.92 -4.27 -4.34
N LEU A 144 -5.02 -5.59 -4.31
CA LEU A 144 -6.25 -6.29 -3.91
C LEU A 144 -6.68 -5.94 -2.49
N LEU A 145 -5.75 -5.92 -1.53
CA LEU A 145 -6.01 -5.49 -0.16
C LEU A 145 -6.52 -4.05 -0.12
N SER A 146 -5.89 -3.14 -0.87
CA SER A 146 -6.27 -1.72 -0.90
C SER A 146 -7.69 -1.51 -1.45
N LEU A 147 -8.09 -2.28 -2.48
CA LEU A 147 -9.45 -2.28 -3.01
C LEU A 147 -10.44 -2.86 -2.00
N GLY A 148 -10.05 -3.93 -1.29
CA GLY A 148 -10.82 -4.50 -0.19
C GLY A 148 -11.05 -3.50 0.95
N VAL A 149 -10.03 -2.71 1.32
CA VAL A 149 -10.15 -1.62 2.31
C VAL A 149 -11.17 -0.59 1.87
N LEU A 150 -11.14 -0.15 0.60
CA LEU A 150 -12.12 0.79 0.07
C LEU A 150 -13.53 0.20 0.08
N PHE A 151 -13.69 -1.05 -0.33
CA PHE A 151 -14.98 -1.73 -0.30
C PHE A 151 -15.54 -1.83 1.12
N ALA A 152 -14.73 -2.26 2.09
CA ALA A 152 -15.12 -2.30 3.50
C ALA A 152 -15.48 -0.91 4.04
N ALA A 153 -14.79 0.15 3.59
CA ALA A 153 -15.14 1.53 3.93
C ALA A 153 -16.50 1.96 3.36
N VAL A 154 -16.85 1.54 2.14
CA VAL A 154 -18.17 1.79 1.54
C VAL A 154 -19.26 1.06 2.33
N VAL A 155 -19.04 -0.22 2.67
CA VAL A 155 -19.99 -0.99 3.48
C VAL A 155 -20.21 -0.31 4.84
N LEU A 156 -19.13 0.11 5.51
CA LEU A 156 -19.20 0.81 6.80
C LEU A 156 -19.94 2.16 6.69
N ALA A 157 -19.83 2.87 5.57
CA ALA A 157 -20.52 4.14 5.36
C ALA A 157 -22.02 3.98 5.04
N ARG A 158 -22.48 2.75 4.79
CA ARG A 158 -23.88 2.43 4.42
C ARG A 158 -24.61 1.59 5.47
N SER A 159 -23.89 1.08 6.47
CA SER A 159 -24.43 0.40 7.65
C SER A 159 -24.84 1.39 8.72
#